data_AF-A0A2E1V9G4-F1
#
_entry.id   AF-A0A2E1V9G4-F1
#
_cell.length_a   1.000
_cell.length_b   1.000
_cell.length_c   1.000
_cell.angle_alpha   90.00
_cell.angle_beta   90.00
_cell.angle_gamma   90.00
#
_symmetry.space_group_name_H-M   'P 1'
#
loop_
_entity.id
_entity.type
_entity.pdbx_description
1 polymer ?
#
loop_
_entity_poly.entity_id
_entity_poly.type
_entity_poly.pdbx_seq_one_letter_code
_entity_poly.pdbx_strand_id
1 'polypeptide(L)'
;MSANASAQTSAQTANTAQTAAASEANPATTFFYVIGGEFTDTSFESVLTRSNQIHGPFKTHEEALNKWRSLSFQETGNAQVRYEIAEVAHRMDRRTILLG
;
A
#
# COMPACT_ATOMS: atom_id res chain seq x y z
N MET A 1 -41.75 -39.63 -17.30
CA MET A 1 -40.50 -39.56 -18.10
C MET A 1 -40.02 -38.12 -17.97
N SER A 2 -39.21 -37.81 -16.97
CA SER A 2 -37.73 -37.76 -17.05
C SER A 2 -37.30 -36.74 -18.12
N ALA A 3 -36.57 -35.67 -17.84
CA ALA A 3 -35.43 -35.59 -16.94
C ALA A 3 -35.26 -34.21 -16.29
N ASN A 4 -34.77 -34.27 -15.06
CA ASN A 4 -34.16 -33.19 -14.30
C ASN A 4 -32.72 -33.01 -14.82
N ALA A 5 -32.26 -31.80 -15.11
CA ALA A 5 -30.86 -31.53 -15.43
C ALA A 5 -30.42 -30.15 -14.93
N SER A 6 -29.59 -30.24 -13.90
CA SER A 6 -28.87 -29.23 -13.13
C SER A 6 -27.99 -28.31 -13.96
N ALA A 7 -27.95 -27.02 -13.60
CA ALA A 7 -26.74 -26.21 -13.56
C ALA A 7 -26.98 -24.91 -12.77
N GLN A 8 -26.75 -24.97 -11.46
CA GLN A 8 -26.31 -23.82 -10.67
C GLN A 8 -24.78 -23.69 -10.80
N THR A 9 -24.24 -22.50 -10.50
CA THR A 9 -22.80 -22.09 -10.50
C THR A 9 -22.41 -21.42 -11.83
N SER A 10 -22.10 -20.13 -11.91
CA SER A 10 -21.08 -19.43 -11.11
C SER A 10 -21.43 -17.97 -10.83
N ALA A 11 -21.25 -17.58 -9.57
CA ALA A 11 -21.26 -16.20 -9.10
C ALA A 11 -19.93 -15.48 -9.42
N GLN A 12 -19.93 -14.17 -9.18
CA GLN A 12 -18.78 -13.29 -8.94
C GLN A 12 -18.03 -12.77 -10.18
N THR A 13 -18.39 -11.54 -10.56
CA THR A 13 -17.42 -10.46 -10.86
C THR A 13 -18.15 -9.12 -10.78
N ALA A 14 -18.66 -8.80 -9.58
CA ALA A 14 -19.03 -7.46 -9.20
C ALA A 14 -18.06 -7.03 -8.09
N ASN A 15 -17.02 -6.29 -8.45
CA ASN A 15 -16.28 -5.39 -7.56
C ASN A 15 -15.19 -4.65 -8.35
N THR A 16 -15.60 -3.64 -9.11
CA THR A 16 -14.68 -2.62 -9.67
C THR A 16 -15.26 -1.22 -9.46
N ALA A 17 -15.83 -0.98 -8.27
CA ALA A 17 -16.46 0.29 -7.93
C ALA A 17 -16.23 0.68 -6.45
N GLN A 18 -15.03 0.43 -5.92
CA GLN A 18 -14.67 0.88 -4.59
C GLN A 18 -13.24 1.42 -4.56
N THR A 19 -13.09 2.66 -5.04
CA THR A 19 -11.94 3.50 -4.71
C THR A 19 -12.43 4.92 -4.41
N ALA A 20 -12.57 5.17 -3.11
CA ALA A 20 -12.14 6.39 -2.42
C ALA A 20 -12.91 7.71 -2.59
N ALA A 21 -14.25 7.70 -2.53
CA ALA A 21 -15.03 8.90 -2.20
C ALA A 21 -15.69 8.74 -0.82
N ALA A 22 -15.13 9.41 0.19
CA ALA A 22 -15.74 9.88 1.45
C ALA A 22 -14.74 9.82 2.63
N SER A 23 -13.81 10.78 2.69
CA SER A 23 -13.06 11.07 3.91
C SER A 23 -13.79 12.21 4.65
N GLU A 24 -14.81 11.85 5.43
CA GLU A 24 -15.44 12.78 6.36
C GLU A 24 -14.47 13.17 7.49
N ALA A 25 -14.46 14.47 7.80
CA ALA A 25 -13.52 15.17 8.63
C ALA A 25 -13.47 14.69 10.11
N ASN A 26 -12.58 13.74 10.38
CA ASN A 26 -11.81 13.64 11.63
C ASN A 26 -10.42 14.21 11.30
N PRO A 27 -9.68 14.96 12.14
CA PRO A 27 -8.30 15.33 11.83
C PRO A 27 -7.45 14.07 11.66
N ALA A 28 -7.45 13.52 10.46
CA ALA A 28 -6.66 12.39 10.08
C ALA A 28 -5.23 12.91 10.03
N THR A 29 -4.43 12.51 11.01
CA THR A 29 -3.01 12.82 10.99
C THR A 29 -2.41 12.04 9.84
N THR A 30 -2.02 12.74 8.78
CA THR A 30 -1.33 12.15 7.65
C THR A 30 0.10 11.80 8.04
N PHE A 31 0.51 10.57 7.75
CA PHE A 31 1.89 10.12 7.86
C PHE A 31 2.40 9.66 6.50
N PHE A 32 3.70 9.80 6.29
CA PHE A 32 4.36 9.39 5.07
C PHE A 32 5.29 8.21 5.36
N TYR A 33 5.35 7.26 4.43
CA TYR A 33 6.24 6.12 4.49
C TYR A 33 7.01 6.03 3.18
N VAL A 34 8.24 5.54 3.23
CA VAL A 34 8.99 5.14 2.03
C VAL A 34 9.03 3.62 2.03
N ILE A 35 8.43 3.01 1.02
CA ILE A 35 8.31 1.57 0.86
C ILE A 35 9.00 1.11 -0.42
N GLY A 36 9.59 -0.07 -0.42
CA GLY A 36 10.22 -0.61 -1.61
C GLY A 36 11.40 -1.51 -1.30
N GLY A 37 12.13 -1.87 -2.35
CA GLY A 37 13.23 -2.82 -2.27
C GLY A 37 13.54 -3.40 -3.63
N GLU A 38 14.23 -4.53 -3.64
CA GLU A 38 14.57 -5.24 -4.86
C GLU A 38 13.41 -6.11 -5.34
N PHE A 39 13.13 -6.05 -6.64
CA PHE A 39 12.13 -6.85 -7.31
C PHE A 39 12.79 -7.99 -8.10
N THR A 40 12.02 -9.02 -8.40
CA THR A 40 12.53 -10.16 -9.18
C THR A 40 12.82 -9.80 -10.63
N ASP A 41 12.13 -8.77 -11.14
CA ASP A 41 12.27 -8.25 -12.50
C ASP A 41 11.84 -6.77 -12.54
N THR A 42 12.18 -6.10 -13.63
CA THR A 42 11.82 -4.73 -14.00
C THR A 42 10.32 -4.52 -14.27
N SER A 43 9.50 -5.57 -14.24
CA SER A 43 8.04 -5.44 -14.21
C SER A 43 7.52 -4.92 -12.87
N PHE A 44 8.33 -5.01 -11.80
CA PHE A 44 8.00 -4.61 -10.43
C PHE A 44 6.75 -5.29 -9.85
N GLU A 45 6.33 -6.44 -10.38
CA GLU A 45 5.14 -7.17 -9.92
C GLU A 45 5.42 -8.03 -8.68
N SER A 46 6.63 -8.58 -8.58
CA SER A 46 7.03 -9.47 -7.50
C SER A 46 8.29 -8.95 -6.82
N VAL A 47 8.20 -8.76 -5.50
CA VAL A 47 9.34 -8.35 -4.68
C VAL A 47 10.25 -9.56 -4.45
N LEU A 48 11.56 -9.35 -4.51
CA LEU A 48 12.53 -10.37 -4.15
C LEU A 48 12.35 -10.73 -2.67
N THR A 49 12.39 -12.02 -2.36
CA THR A 49 12.10 -12.53 -1.01
C THR A 49 12.93 -11.80 0.05
N ARG A 50 12.26 -11.23 1.07
CA ARG A 50 12.84 -10.44 2.18
C ARG A 50 13.55 -9.14 1.79
N SER A 51 13.38 -8.65 0.56
CA SER A 51 13.98 -7.37 0.14
C SER A 51 13.09 -6.15 0.41
N ASN A 52 11.79 -6.35 0.68
CA ASN A 52 10.88 -5.23 0.96
C ASN A 52 11.24 -4.53 2.28
N GLN A 53 11.37 -3.21 2.23
CA GLN A 53 11.68 -2.33 3.34
C GLN A 53 10.61 -1.25 3.48
N ILE A 54 10.34 -0.87 4.73
CA ILE A 54 9.41 0.20 5.08
C ILE A 54 10.16 1.16 6.00
N HIS A 55 10.22 2.43 5.61
CA HIS A 55 10.81 3.52 6.39
C HIS A 55 9.73 4.53 6.76
N GLY A 56 9.70 4.94 8.03
CA GLY A 56 8.71 5.86 8.58
C GLY A 56 8.16 5.33 9.91
N PRO A 57 7.08 5.94 10.45
CA PRO A 57 6.32 7.05 9.86
C PRO A 57 7.09 8.39 9.87
N PHE A 58 7.01 9.14 8.78
CA PHE A 58 7.44 10.53 8.68
C PHE A 58 6.24 11.46 8.87
N LYS A 59 6.47 12.61 9.50
CA LYS A 59 5.40 13.60 9.75
C LYS A 59 5.19 14.51 8.55
N THR A 60 6.22 14.69 7.74
CA THR A 60 6.20 15.55 6.56
C THR A 60 6.59 14.78 5.31
N HIS A 61 6.03 15.19 4.17
CA HIS A 61 6.39 14.64 2.87
C HIS A 61 7.87 14.92 2.54
N GLU A 62 8.42 16.05 2.98
CA GLU A 62 9.82 16.41 2.73
C GLU A 62 10.81 15.46 3.40
N GLU A 63 10.55 15.06 4.65
CA GLU A 63 11.36 14.04 5.35
C GLU A 63 11.35 12.71 4.60
N ALA A 64 10.16 12.27 4.16
CA ALA A 64 10.03 11.06 3.36
C ALA A 64 10.74 11.18 2.01
N LEU A 65 10.64 12.33 1.34
CA LEU A 65 11.30 12.60 0.06
C LEU A 65 12.83 12.56 0.19
N ASN A 66 13.38 13.14 1.25
CA ASN A 66 14.82 13.09 1.51
C ASN A 66 15.29 11.65 1.75
N LYS A 67 14.50 10.85 2.48
CA LYS A 67 14.80 9.42 2.66
C LYS A 67 14.71 8.65 1.35
N TRP A 68 13.66 8.87 0.56
CA TRP A 68 13.47 8.24 -0.75
C TRP A 68 14.61 8.57 -1.71
N ARG A 69 15.05 9.83 -1.78
CA ARG A 69 16.21 10.25 -2.59
C ARG A 69 17.48 9.50 -2.16
N SER A 70 17.74 9.46 -0.84
CA SER A 70 18.92 8.78 -0.31
C SER A 70 18.96 7.29 -0.67
N LEU A 71 17.83 6.59 -0.58
CA LEU A 71 17.73 5.17 -0.94
C LEU A 71 17.85 4.96 -2.46
N SER A 72 17.15 5.78 -3.24
CA SER A 72 17.17 5.67 -4.71
C SER A 72 18.57 5.92 -5.28
N PHE A 73 19.31 6.89 -4.72
CA PHE A 73 20.67 7.17 -5.18
C PHE A 73 21.68 6.08 -4.80
N GLN A 74 21.54 5.46 -3.63
CA GLN A 74 22.38 4.32 -3.23
C GLN A 74 22.23 3.13 -4.21
N GLU A 75 21.01 2.92 -4.69
CA GLU A 75 20.65 1.76 -5.51
C GLU A 75 20.59 2.09 -7.02
N THR A 76 21.14 3.23 -7.45
CA THR A 76 21.12 3.69 -8.87
C THR A 76 21.67 2.64 -9.85
N GLY A 77 22.57 1.77 -9.39
CA GLY A 77 23.15 0.70 -10.20
C GLY A 77 22.25 -0.52 -10.40
N ASN A 78 21.17 -0.66 -9.62
CA ASN A 78 20.27 -1.80 -9.68
C ASN A 78 18.89 -1.37 -10.23
N ALA A 79 18.63 -1.70 -11.49
CA ALA A 79 17.36 -1.40 -12.15
C ALA A 79 16.16 -2.13 -11.54
N GLN A 80 16.39 -3.18 -10.75
CA GLN A 80 15.36 -3.95 -10.08
C GLN A 80 15.00 -3.37 -8.71
N VAL A 81 15.70 -2.35 -8.22
CA VAL A 81 15.38 -1.70 -6.95
C VAL A 81 14.53 -0.48 -7.20
N ARG A 82 13.39 -0.40 -6.52
CA ARG A 82 12.49 0.75 -6.59
C ARG A 82 11.90 1.07 -5.23
N TYR A 83 11.86 2.36 -4.91
CA TYR A 83 11.20 2.89 -3.73
C TYR A 83 10.08 3.85 -4.14
N GLU A 84 9.03 3.89 -3.33
CA GLU A 84 7.84 4.73 -3.48
C GLU A 84 7.47 5.38 -2.14
N ILE A 85 6.87 6.57 -2.20
CA ILE A 85 6.37 7.27 -1.02
C ILE A 85 4.86 6.99 -0.90
N ALA A 86 4.45 6.37 0.20
CA ALA A 86 3.05 6.13 0.51
C ALA A 86 2.54 7.14 1.56
N GLU A 87 1.39 7.74 1.27
CA GLU A 87 0.66 8.58 2.20
C GLU A 87 -0.40 7.77 2.93
N VAL A 88 -0.39 7.80 4.26
CA VAL A 88 -1.36 7.09 5.10
C VAL A 88 -2.04 8.09 6.03
N ALA A 89 -3.32 8.33 5.79
CA ALA A 89 -4.18 9.05 6.71
C ALA A 89 -4.45 8.18 7.94
N HIS A 90 -3.77 8.43 9.06
CA HIS A 90 -4.05 7.70 10.28
C HIS A 90 -5.32 8.26 10.92
N ARG A 91 -6.43 7.54 10.74
CA ARG A 91 -7.64 7.78 11.51
C ARG A 91 -7.41 7.27 12.93
N MET A 92 -6.93 8.15 13.80
CA MET A 92 -6.97 7.87 15.24
C MET A 92 -8.44 7.83 15.65
N ASP A 93 -8.99 6.62 15.86
CA ASP A 93 -10.26 6.49 16.59
C ASP A 93 -9.96 6.84 18.04
N ARG A 94 -10.58 7.93 18.54
CA ARG A 94 -10.40 8.44 19.90
C ARG A 94 -10.82 7.46 20.99
N ARG A 95 -11.35 6.28 20.65
CA ARG A 95 -11.70 5.21 21.60
C ARG A 95 -10.51 4.54 22.30
N THR A 96 -9.29 4.68 21.79
CA THR A 96 -8.11 3.99 22.36
C THR A 96 -7.40 4.79 23.47
N ILE A 97 -7.73 6.06 23.68
CA ILE A 97 -6.92 6.96 24.56
C ILE A 97 -7.42 7.02 26.02
N LEU A 98 -8.27 6.09 26.46
CA LEU A 98 -8.81 6.03 27.84
C LEU A 98 -8.69 4.64 28.49
N LEU A 99 -7.54 3.97 28.34
CA LEU A 99 -7.11 2.91 29.26
C LEU A 99 -5.59 3.02 29.44
N GLY A 100 -5.20 3.71 30.52
CA GLY A 100 -3.83 3.92 30.96
C GLY A 100 -3.79 4.91 32.11
#